data_AF-A0A3M0M7G7-F1
#
_entry.id   AF-A0A3M0M7G7-F1
#
_cell.length_a   1.000
_cell.length_b   1.000
_cell.length_c   1.000
_cell.angle_alpha   90.00
_cell.angle_beta   90.00
_cell.angle_gamma   90.00
#
_symmetry.space_group_name_H-M   'P 1'
#
loop_
_entity.id
_entity.type
_entity.pdbx_description
1 polymer ?
#
loop_
_entity_poly.entity_id
_entity_poly.type
_entity_poly.pdbx_seq_one_letter_code
_entity_poly.pdbx_strand_id
1 'polypeptide(L)' 'MSDDTIVAVEVRIINETDRALLVTSDKERDAEWVPLSLCEVENRDQIRNTCTLHLPEWKAIQAGLV' A
#
# COMPACT_ATOMS: atom_id res chain seq x y z
N MET A 1 20.55 -2.80 11.42
CA MET A 1 19.76 -4.04 11.58
C MET A 1 18.78 -4.04 10.45
N SER A 2 18.75 -5.11 9.67
CA SER A 2 18.06 -5.16 8.37
C SER A 2 16.57 -5.37 8.59
N ASP A 3 15.82 -4.27 8.72
CA ASP A 3 14.35 -4.31 8.76
C ASP A 3 13.80 -4.47 7.33
N ASP A 4 14.19 -5.55 6.65
CA ASP A 4 13.65 -6.00 5.35
C ASP A 4 12.42 -6.92 5.55
N THR A 5 11.76 -6.85 6.72
CA THR A 5 10.50 -7.54 6.94
C THR A 5 9.47 -7.01 5.96
N ILE A 6 8.97 -7.86 5.07
CA ILE A 6 7.86 -7.54 4.17
C ILE A 6 6.55 -7.85 4.90
N VAL A 7 5.64 -6.89 4.93
CA VAL A 7 4.29 -7.04 5.48
C VAL A 7 3.25 -6.97 4.37
N ALA A 8 2.15 -7.68 4.54
CA ALA A 8 1.00 -7.64 3.66
C ALA A 8 -0.09 -6.76 4.28
N VAL A 9 -0.54 -5.74 3.56
CA VAL A 9 -1.57 -4.81 4.04
C VAL A 9 -2.69 -4.70 3.01
N GLU A 10 -3.93 -4.88 3.46
CA GLU A 10 -5.10 -4.62 2.64
C GLU A 10 -5.40 -3.11 2.61
N VAL A 11 -5.51 -2.56 1.40
CA VAL A 11 -5.72 -1.13 1.20
C VAL A 11 -6.75 -0.89 0.09
N ARG A 12 -7.37 0.30 0.12
CA ARG A 12 -8.15 0.84 -0.99
C ARG A 12 -7.28 1.73 -1.87
N ILE A 13 -7.31 1.51 -3.17
CA ILE A 13 -6.70 2.36 -4.18
C ILE A 13 -7.62 3.56 -4.45
N ILE A 14 -7.11 4.76 -4.19
CA ILE A 14 -7.81 6.03 -4.50
C ILE A 14 -7.41 6.53 -5.88
N ASN A 15 -6.12 6.40 -6.22
CA ASN A 15 -5.58 6.83 -7.50
C ASN A 15 -4.34 6.01 -7.87
N GLU A 16 -4.00 5.98 -9.16
CA GLU A 16 -2.88 5.22 -9.72
C GLU A 16 -2.16 6.06 -10.76
N THR A 17 -0.83 5.93 -10.78
CA THR A 17 0.05 6.47 -11.82
C THR A 17 0.96 5.35 -12.30
N ASP A 18 1.69 5.59 -13.39
CA ASP A 18 2.67 4.62 -13.92
C ASP A 18 3.80 4.24 -12.94
N ARG A 19 3.92 4.94 -11.79
CA ARG A 19 5.01 4.76 -10.83
C ARG A 19 4.58 4.57 -9.38
N ALA A 20 3.33 4.85 -9.03
CA ALA A 20 2.87 4.84 -7.64
C ALA A 20 1.35 4.68 -7.52
N LEU A 21 0.91 4.13 -6.39
CA LEU A 21 -0.48 4.03 -5.98
C LEU A 21 -0.76 4.96 -4.81
N LEU A 22 -1.85 5.71 -4.87
CA LEU A 22 -2.40 6.43 -3.73
C LEU A 22 -3.37 5.50 -3.02
N VAL A 23 -3.06 5.12 -1.79
CA VAL A 23 -3.81 4.10 -1.05
C VAL A 23 -4.22 4.56 0.34
N THR A 24 -5.26 3.95 0.90
CA THR A 24 -5.72 4.19 2.27
C THR A 24 -6.17 2.89 2.93
N SER A 25 -5.94 2.75 4.24
CA SER A 25 -6.28 1.58 5.05
C SER A 25 -7.68 1.70 5.70
N ASP A 26 -8.67 2.26 5.00
CA ASP A 26 -10.04 2.57 5.49
C ASP A 26 -10.18 3.67 6.55
N LYS A 27 -9.09 4.19 7.11
CA LYS A 27 -9.11 5.45 7.86
C LYS A 27 -9.08 6.60 6.85
N GLU A 28 -10.26 6.96 6.34
CA GLU A 28 -10.50 7.89 5.20
C GLU A 28 -9.74 9.23 5.19
N ARG A 29 -8.98 9.57 6.23
CA ARG A 29 -8.29 10.86 6.36
C ARG A 29 -6.83 10.84 5.92
N ASP A 30 -6.18 9.68 5.86
CA ASP A 30 -4.76 9.59 5.50
C ASP A 30 -4.58 8.64 4.31
N ALA A 31 -4.48 9.23 3.12
CA ALA A 31 -4.09 8.52 1.91
C ALA A 31 -2.61 8.78 1.63
N GLU A 32 -1.87 7.71 1.33
CA GLU A 32 -0.42 7.79 1.15
C GLU A 32 -0.02 7.25 -0.23
N TRP A 33 0.99 7.88 -0.82
CA TRP A 33 1.60 7.40 -2.05
C TRP A 33 2.62 6.30 -1.77
N VAL A 34 2.38 5.13 -2.35
CA VAL A 34 3.29 3.98 -2.32
C VAL A 34 3.90 3.78 -3.71
N PRO A 35 5.23 3.92 -3.88
CA PRO A 35 5.90 3.66 -5.14
C PRO A 35 5.80 2.18 -5.54
N LEU A 36 5.47 1.91 -6.81
CA LEU A 36 5.40 0.55 -7.36
C LEU A 36 6.74 -0.17 -7.35
N SER A 37 7.86 0.57 -7.30
CA SER A 37 9.20 -0.02 -7.16
C SER A 37 9.49 -0.53 -5.74
N LEU A 38 8.63 -0.22 -4.77
CA LEU A 38 8.79 -0.56 -3.35
C LEU A 38 7.67 -1.47 -2.84
N CYS A 39 6.74 -1.89 -3.70
CA CYS A 39 5.68 -2.80 -3.32
C CYS A 39 5.34 -3.80 -4.43
N GLU A 40 4.81 -4.95 -4.02
CA GLU A 40 4.12 -5.88 -4.91
C GLU A 40 2.61 -5.80 -4.64
N VAL A 41 1.81 -5.84 -5.70
CA VAL A 41 0.35 -5.69 -5.62
C VAL A 41 -0.28 -7.05 -5.90
N GLU A 42 -1.01 -7.58 -4.92
CA GLU A 42 -1.76 -8.84 -5.02
C GLU A 42 -3.26 -8.63 -4.79
N ASN A 43 -4.06 -9.64 -5.13
CA ASN A 43 -5.50 -9.72 -4.83
C ASN A 43 -6.30 -8.46 -5.20
N ARG A 44 -5.99 -7.86 -6.36
CA ARG A 44 -6.62 -6.62 -6.81
C ARG A 44 -8.10 -6.87 -7.17
N ASP A 45 -9.00 -6.33 -6.34
CA ASP A 45 -10.44 -6.28 -6.59
C ASP A 45 -10.79 -4.96 -7.33
N GLN A 46 -11.13 -5.07 -8.61
CA GLN A 46 -11.50 -3.92 -9.44
C GLN A 46 -12.89 -3.35 -9.11
N ILE A 47 -13.79 -4.15 -8.52
CA ILE A 47 -15.14 -3.70 -8.16
C ILE A 47 -15.08 -2.83 -6.90
N ARG A 48 -14.24 -3.22 -5.93
CA ARG A 48 -14.08 -2.51 -4.66
C ARG A 48 -12.91 -1.54 -4.63
N ASN A 49 -12.08 -1.53 -5.67
CA ASN A 49 -10.80 -0.83 -5.72
C ASN A 49 -9.92 -1.15 -4.50
N THR A 50 -9.88 -2.40 -4.07
CA THR A 50 -9.00 -2.85 -2.98
C THR A 50 -7.90 -3.77 -3.51
N CYS A 51 -6.76 -3.81 -2.81
CA CYS A 51 -5.68 -4.74 -3.09
C CYS A 51 -4.90 -5.06 -1.82
N THR A 52 -4.09 -6.10 -1.88
CA THR A 52 -3.07 -6.39 -0.88
C THR A 52 -1.74 -5.83 -1.37
N LEU A 53 -1.13 -4.93 -0.59
CA LEU A 53 0.23 -4.46 -0.85
C LEU A 53 1.22 -5.24 0.01
N HIS A 54 2.23 -5.79 -0.64
CA HIS A 54 3.41 -6.34 0.01
C HIS A 54 4.52 -5.30 -0.06
N LEU A 55 4.91 -4.75 1.08
CA LEU A 55 5.90 -3.68 1.16
C LEU A 55 6.75 -3.84 2.42
N PRO A 56 7.94 -3.21 2.47
CA PRO A 56 8.74 -3.19 3.68
C PRO A 56 7.96 -2.60 4.86
N GLU A 57 8.09 -3.24 6.03
CA GLU A 57 7.40 -2.87 7.27
C GLU A 57 7.65 -1.40 7.65
N TRP A 58 8.88 -0.93 7.49
CA TRP A 58 9.22 0.48 7.74
C TRP A 58 8.41 1.45 6.88
N LYS A 59 8.12 1.09 5.62
CA LYS A 59 7.32 1.93 4.71
C LYS A 59 5.85 1.83 5.08
N ALA A 60 5.36 0.66 5.50
CA ALA A 60 4.00 0.49 5.98
C ALA A 60 3.72 1.32 7.24
N ILE A 61 4.64 1.31 8.22
CA ILE A 61 4.56 2.13 9.44
C ILE A 61 4.64 3.62 9.09
N GLN A 62 5.58 4.02 8.23
CA GLN A 62 5.70 5.42 7.81
C GLN A 62 4.43 5.93 7.09
N ALA A 63 3.79 5.05 6.32
CA ALA A 63 2.55 5.32 5.61
C ALA A 63 1.30 5.27 6.50
N GLY A 64 1.43 4.89 7.77
CA GLY A 64 0.28 4.69 8.68
C GLY A 64 -0.64 3.54 8.28
N LEU A 65 -0.13 2.59 7.49
CA LEU A 65 -0.86 1.42 6.99
C LEU A 65 -0.89 0.25 8.00
N VAL A 66 0.03 0.26 8.98
CA VAL A 66 0.13 -0.69 10.09
C VAL A 66 0.29 0.08 11.40
#